data_AF-A0A7W6HB70-F1
#
_entry.id   AF-A0A7W6HB70-F1
#
_cell.length_a   1.000
_cell.length_b   1.000
_cell.length_c   1.000
_cell.angle_alpha   90.00
_cell.angle_beta   90.00
_cell.angle_gamma   90.00
#
_symmetry.space_group_name_H-M   'P 1'
#
loop_
_entity.id
_entity.type
_entity.pdbx_description
1 polymer ?
#
loop_
_entity_poly.entity_id
_entity_poly.type
_entity_poly.pdbx_seq_one_letter_code
_entity_poly.pdbx_strand_id
1 'polypeptide(L)'
;MDIPGERDETRDIEDRLAAILGRLTAANEMVRADADLHGDSFGAIGLTSVDYLEFILNVEAELGIDIPDEALMDPALASVRQWAAYLARHRDELATPLVGASFAG
;
A
#
# COMPACT_ATOMS: atom_id res chain seq x y z
N MET A 1 -22.86 -8.98 -1.87
CA MET A 1 -22.53 -10.41 -1.72
C MET A 1 -21.06 -10.49 -2.02
N ASP A 2 -20.22 -10.51 -0.99
CA ASP A 2 -18.77 -10.61 -1.16
C ASP A 2 -18.39 -11.98 -1.70
N ILE A 3 -17.51 -12.00 -2.68
CA ILE A 3 -16.94 -13.22 -3.23
C ILE A 3 -15.89 -13.72 -2.22
N PRO A 4 -15.98 -14.97 -1.72
CA PRO A 4 -15.11 -15.46 -0.65
C PRO A 4 -13.60 -15.28 -0.90
N GLY A 5 -13.15 -15.31 -2.16
CA GLY A 5 -11.73 -15.11 -2.51
C GLY A 5 -11.24 -13.66 -2.47
N GLU A 6 -12.13 -12.68 -2.68
CA GLU A 6 -11.78 -11.25 -2.74
C GLU A 6 -11.48 -10.69 -1.34
N ARG A 7 -12.16 -11.21 -0.32
CA ARG A 7 -11.92 -10.86 1.09
C ARG A 7 -10.61 -11.43 1.63
N ASP A 8 -10.23 -12.63 1.21
CA ASP A 8 -8.97 -13.24 1.62
C ASP A 8 -7.78 -12.52 0.97
N GLU A 9 -7.87 -12.18 -0.32
CA GLU A 9 -6.83 -11.40 -1.01
C GLU A 9 -6.64 -9.99 -0.43
N THR A 10 -7.74 -9.29 -0.14
CA THR A 10 -7.65 -7.95 0.49
C THR A 10 -6.95 -8.02 1.85
N ARG A 11 -7.24 -9.04 2.66
CA ARG A 11 -6.59 -9.23 3.96
C ARG A 11 -5.10 -9.56 3.79
N ASP A 12 -4.76 -10.41 2.82
CA ASP A 12 -3.36 -10.74 2.53
C ASP A 12 -2.56 -9.50 2.09
N ILE A 13 -3.16 -8.61 1.29
CA ILE A 13 -2.55 -7.32 0.93
C ILE A 13 -2.42 -6.45 2.18
N GLU A 14 -3.48 -6.31 2.99
CA GLU A 14 -3.48 -5.51 4.22
C GLU A 14 -2.35 -5.92 5.16
N ASP A 15 -2.17 -7.23 5.39
CA ASP A 15 -1.10 -7.76 6.24
C ASP A 15 0.30 -7.47 5.68
N ARG A 16 0.48 -7.56 4.36
CA ARG A 16 1.75 -7.20 3.70
C ARG A 16 2.07 -5.72 3.82
N LEU A 17 1.08 -4.85 3.58
CA LEU A 17 1.22 -3.41 3.73
C LEU A 17 1.55 -3.03 5.18
N ALA A 18 0.87 -3.62 6.17
CA ALA A 18 1.15 -3.39 7.58
C ALA A 18 2.58 -3.85 7.95
N ALA A 19 3.06 -4.95 7.37
CA ALA A 19 4.44 -5.41 7.57
C ALA A 19 5.48 -4.45 6.97
N ILE A 20 5.22 -3.86 5.80
CA ILE A 20 6.07 -2.82 5.19
C ILE A 20 6.11 -1.59 6.10
N LEU A 21 4.94 -1.10 6.50
CA LEU A 21 4.82 0.06 7.38
C LEU A 21 5.53 -0.19 8.72
N GLY A 22 5.35 -1.36 9.32
CA GLY A 22 6.01 -1.73 10.57
C GLY A 22 7.53 -1.74 10.48
N ARG A 23 8.12 -2.16 9.34
CA ARG A 23 9.58 -2.06 9.13
C ARG A 23 10.05 -0.62 9.03
N LEU A 24 9.29 0.23 8.32
CA LEU A 24 9.60 1.64 8.16
C LEU A 24 9.54 2.39 9.50
N THR A 25 8.54 2.08 10.33
CA THR A 25 8.31 2.81 11.59
C THR A 25 9.06 2.25 12.79
N ALA A 26 9.70 1.07 12.69
CA ALA A 26 10.32 0.38 13.83
C ALA A 26 11.38 1.22 14.58
N ALA A 27 12.07 2.11 13.87
CA ALA A 27 13.09 2.99 14.45
C ALA A 27 12.63 4.46 14.55
N ASN A 28 11.39 4.76 14.19
CA ASN A 28 10.90 6.14 14.11
C ASN A 28 10.25 6.55 15.45
N GLU A 29 10.99 7.34 16.25
CA GLU A 29 10.52 7.85 17.55
C GLU A 29 9.33 8.82 17.45
N MET A 30 9.04 9.37 16.26
CA MET A 30 7.86 10.21 16.04
C MET A 30 6.58 9.40 15.87
N VAL A 31 6.70 8.10 15.56
CA VAL A 31 5.55 7.22 15.39
C VAL A 31 5.02 6.79 16.75
N ARG A 32 3.70 6.87 16.92
CA ARG A 32 3.03 6.45 18.14
C ARG A 32 3.23 4.96 18.40
N ALA A 33 3.75 4.63 19.58
CA ALA A 33 3.99 3.24 19.99
C ALA A 33 2.71 2.39 20.11
N ASP A 34 1.54 3.03 20.25
CA ASP A 34 0.23 2.39 20.36
C ASP A 34 -0.60 2.43 19.06
N ALA A 35 0.00 2.84 17.95
CA ALA A 35 -0.67 2.98 16.66
C ALA A 35 -1.24 1.64 16.15
N ASP A 36 -2.48 1.69 15.65
CA ASP A 36 -3.02 0.62 14.81
C ASP A 36 -2.49 0.81 13.37
N LEU A 37 -1.45 0.05 13.01
CA LEU A 37 -0.85 0.12 11.68
C LEU A 37 -1.80 -0.25 10.54
N HIS A 38 -2.94 -0.88 10.83
CA HIS A 38 -3.93 -1.24 9.81
C HIS A 38 -4.97 -0.13 9.61
N GLY A 39 -5.54 0.36 10.71
CA GLY A 39 -6.71 1.21 10.71
C GLY A 39 -6.44 2.70 10.90
N ASP A 40 -5.39 3.07 11.62
CA ASP A 40 -5.11 4.48 11.88
C ASP A 40 -4.60 5.17 10.62
N SER A 41 -4.89 6.46 10.50
CA SER A 41 -4.38 7.24 9.38
C SER A 41 -2.89 7.53 9.51
N PHE A 42 -2.16 7.61 8.40
CA PHE A 42 -0.72 7.85 8.38
C PHE A 42 -0.32 9.11 9.18
N GLY A 43 -1.10 10.19 9.05
CA GLY A 43 -0.89 11.41 9.82
C GLY A 43 -1.19 11.25 11.32
N ALA A 44 -2.17 10.43 11.70
CA ALA A 44 -2.51 10.19 13.11
C ALA A 44 -1.48 9.33 13.83
N ILE A 45 -0.77 8.45 13.10
CA ILE A 45 0.31 7.63 13.65
C ILE A 45 1.66 8.35 13.64
N GLY A 46 1.78 9.48 12.94
CA GLY A 46 2.96 10.34 12.97
C GLY A 46 3.88 10.24 11.75
N LEU A 47 3.43 9.65 10.63
CA LEU A 47 4.21 9.67 9.39
C LEU A 47 4.33 11.09 8.83
N THR A 48 5.55 11.42 8.41
CA THR A 48 5.79 12.58 7.56
C THR A 48 5.44 12.27 6.10
N SER A 49 5.42 13.30 5.24
CA SER A 49 5.24 13.10 3.80
C SER A 49 6.38 12.29 3.18
N VAL A 50 7.59 12.35 3.74
CA VAL A 50 8.74 11.56 3.26
C VAL A 50 8.55 10.10 3.65
N ASP A 51 8.15 9.82 4.89
CA ASP A 51 7.85 8.45 5.34
C ASP A 51 6.71 7.85 4.49
N TYR A 52 5.69 8.64 4.18
CA TYR A 52 4.59 8.19 3.34
C TYR A 52 5.06 7.81 1.93
N LEU A 53 5.89 8.63 1.29
CA LEU A 53 6.44 8.30 -0.03
C LEU A 53 7.36 7.07 0.03
N GLU A 54 8.15 6.94 1.09
CA GLU A 54 9.00 5.75 1.28
C GLU A 54 8.15 4.48 1.46
N PHE A 55 7.04 4.56 2.21
CA PHE A 55 6.07 3.47 2.31
C PHE A 55 5.57 3.05 0.93
N ILE A 56 5.10 4.00 0.11
CA ILE A 56 4.59 3.74 -1.24
C ILE A 56 5.65 3.06 -2.13
N LEU A 57 6.88 3.57 -2.15
CA LEU A 57 7.95 2.98 -2.96
C LEU A 57 8.27 1.53 -2.57
N ASN A 58 8.22 1.21 -1.27
CA ASN A 58 8.38 -0.17 -0.81
C ASN A 58 7.19 -1.06 -1.21
N VAL A 59 5.96 -0.51 -1.22
CA VAL A 59 4.77 -1.21 -1.71
C VAL A 59 4.89 -1.56 -3.19
N GLU A 60 5.24 -0.58 -4.03
CA GLU A 60 5.48 -0.80 -5.47
C GLU A 60 6.52 -1.90 -5.71
N ALA A 61 7.66 -1.80 -5.03
CA ALA A 61 8.76 -2.76 -5.16
C ALA A 61 8.39 -4.19 -4.71
N GLU A 62 7.65 -4.35 -3.61
CA GLU A 62 7.30 -5.66 -3.06
C GLU A 62 6.09 -6.32 -3.74
N LEU A 63 5.19 -5.52 -4.30
CA LEU A 63 4.00 -6.02 -5.01
C LEU A 63 4.20 -6.12 -6.52
N GLY A 64 5.23 -5.46 -7.09
CA GLY A 64 5.45 -5.42 -8.52
C GLY A 64 4.36 -4.64 -9.24
N ILE A 65 4.01 -3.49 -8.69
CA ILE A 65 2.97 -2.60 -9.19
C ILE A 65 3.51 -1.18 -9.37
N ASP A 66 2.83 -0.41 -10.22
CA ASP A 66 3.08 1.01 -10.39
C ASP A 66 1.85 1.79 -9.89
N ILE A 67 2.01 2.60 -8.84
CA ILE A 67 0.93 3.39 -8.24
C ILE A 67 0.86 4.76 -8.95
N PRO A 68 -0.30 5.16 -9.50
CA PRO A 68 -0.43 6.45 -10.17
C PRO A 68 -0.41 7.61 -9.19
N ASP A 69 0.13 8.75 -9.61
CA ASP A 69 0.22 9.98 -8.80
C ASP A 69 -1.15 10.44 -8.28
N GLU A 70 -2.22 10.22 -9.06
CA GLU A 70 -3.59 10.54 -8.65
C GLU A 70 -4.03 9.77 -7.39
N ALA A 71 -3.59 8.52 -7.24
CA ALA A 71 -3.86 7.73 -6.03
C ALA A 71 -3.08 8.28 -4.84
N LEU A 72 -1.85 8.75 -5.04
CA LEU A 72 -1.04 9.35 -3.98
C LEU A 72 -1.66 10.63 -3.41
N MET A 73 -2.45 11.33 -4.22
CA MET A 73 -3.15 12.56 -3.84
C MET A 73 -4.56 12.31 -3.29
N ASP A 74 -5.06 11.07 -3.29
CA ASP A 74 -6.41 10.76 -2.83
C ASP A 74 -6.50 10.77 -1.29
N PRO A 75 -7.24 11.71 -0.67
CA PRO A 75 -7.38 11.75 0.79
C PRO A 75 -8.15 10.54 1.35
N ALA A 76 -8.83 9.74 0.51
CA ALA A 76 -9.46 8.49 0.92
C ALA A 76 -8.46 7.35 1.15
N LEU A 77 -7.20 7.48 0.67
CA LEU A 77 -6.14 6.49 0.85
C LEU A 77 -5.22 6.86 2.03
N ALA A 78 -5.83 7.03 3.20
CA ALA A 78 -5.17 7.55 4.39
C ALA A 78 -4.65 6.49 5.36
N SER A 79 -4.97 5.21 5.16
CA SER A 79 -4.52 4.08 6.00
C SER A 79 -4.20 2.82 5.20
N VAL A 80 -3.51 1.87 5.82
CA VAL A 80 -3.18 0.56 5.22
C VAL A 80 -4.43 -0.18 4.74
N ARG A 81 -5.51 -0.20 5.53
CA ARG A 81 -6.77 -0.85 5.13
C ARG A 81 -7.37 -0.23 3.87
N GLN A 82 -7.31 1.10 3.75
CA GLN A 82 -7.84 1.81 2.58
C GLN A 82 -6.99 1.51 1.34
N TRP A 83 -5.67 1.51 1.49
CA TRP A 83 -4.75 1.07 0.43
C TRP A 83 -4.99 -0.38 0.02
N ALA A 84 -5.15 -1.31 0.96
CA ALA A 84 -5.40 -2.71 0.64
C ALA A 84 -6.67 -2.91 -0.20
N ALA A 85 -7.76 -2.22 0.18
CA ALA A 85 -9.01 -2.25 -0.58
C ALA A 85 -8.85 -1.63 -1.99
N TYR A 86 -8.08 -0.54 -2.11
CA TYR A 86 -7.79 0.08 -3.39
C TYR A 86 -6.97 -0.84 -4.30
N LEU A 87 -5.89 -1.42 -3.78
CA LEU A 87 -5.00 -2.30 -4.53
C LEU A 87 -5.70 -3.59 -4.98
N ALA A 88 -6.50 -4.21 -4.11
CA ALA A 88 -7.29 -5.40 -4.47
C ALA A 88 -8.24 -5.11 -5.64
N ARG A 89 -8.84 -3.91 -5.66
CA ARG A 89 -9.79 -3.49 -6.70
C ARG A 89 -9.14 -3.13 -8.04
N HIS A 90 -7.90 -2.65 -8.04
CA HIS A 90 -7.20 -2.14 -9.24
C HIS A 90 -6.00 -3.00 -9.66
N ARG A 91 -5.85 -4.21 -9.09
CA ARG A 91 -4.71 -5.09 -9.29
C ARG A 91 -4.26 -5.24 -10.75
N ASP A 92 -5.21 -5.50 -11.64
CA ASP A 92 -4.92 -5.76 -13.05
C ASP A 92 -4.43 -4.51 -13.79
N GLU A 93 -4.84 -3.32 -13.34
CA GLU A 93 -4.45 -2.03 -13.92
C GLU A 93 -3.06 -1.57 -13.43
N LEU A 94 -2.72 -1.94 -12.19
CA LEU A 94 -1.49 -1.50 -11.52
C LEU A 94 -0.30 -2.43 -11.78
N ALA A 95 -0.52 -3.64 -12.27
CA ALA A 95 0.56 -4.60 -12.50
C ALA A 95 1.62 -4.03 -13.45
N THR A 96 2.87 -3.90 -12.97
CA THR A 96 3.97 -3.39 -13.78
C THR A 96 4.10 -4.26 -15.04
N PRO A 97 4.00 -3.69 -16.26
CA PRO A 97 4.15 -4.47 -17.47
C PRO A 97 5.53 -5.13 -17.49
N LEU A 98 5.59 -6.43 -17.79
CA LEU A 98 6.86 -7.11 -18.04
C LEU A 98 7.54 -6.44 -19.24
N VAL A 99 8.50 -5.56 -18.96
CA VAL A 99 9.34 -4.94 -19.99
C VAL A 99 10.15 -6.07 -20.65
N GLY A 100 9.66 -6.52 -21.81
CA GLY A 100 10.20 -7.68 -22.54
C GLY A 100 9.25 -8.30 -23.57
N ALA A 101 7.95 -7.99 -23.56
CA ALA A 101 6.96 -8.53 -24.50
C ALA A 101 6.62 -7.58 -25.68
N SER A 102 7.63 -7.01 -26.34
CA SER A 102 7.58 -6.39 -27.69
C SER A 102 9.02 -6.03 -28.04
N PHE A 103 9.63 -6.45 -29.15
CA PHE A 103 9.12 -6.50 -30.52
C PHE A 103 9.75 -7.68 -31.29
N ALA A 104 8.92 -8.63 -31.73
CA ALA A 104 9.27 -9.52 -32.84
C ALA A 104 8.12 -9.42 -33.85
N GLY A 105 8.28 -8.53 -34.81
CA GLY A 105 7.35 -8.29 -35.92
C GLY A 105 8.02 -7.44 -36.98
#